data_AF-A0A9W7LU52-F1
#
_entry.id   AF-A0A9W7LU52-F1
#
_cell.length_a   1.000
_cell.length_b   1.000
_cell.length_c   1.000
_cell.angle_alpha   90.00
_cell.angle_beta   90.00
_cell.angle_gamma   90.00
#
_symmetry.space_group_name_H-M   'P 1'
#
loop_
_entity.id
_entity.type
_entity.pdbx_description
1 polymer ?
#
loop_
_entity_poly.entity_id
_entity_poly.type
_entity_poly.pdbx_seq_one_letter_code
_entity_poly.pdbx_strand_id
1 'polypeptide(L)'
;MDNNNYQGTTWQIRFKLDNVDQSSSYKLRVAIASATFSELQVRINDPKANALFTSGLIGRDNSIARHGIHGLYWLYNVDVPAKLLVQGDNTIFLTQPRSSSPFQGIMYDYIRLEAPPNSTPNHE
;
A
#
# COMPACT_ATOMS: atom_id res chain seq x y z
N MET A 1 7.33 -3.70 -35.06
CA MET A 1 7.35 -2.51 -34.18
C MET A 1 6.82 -2.98 -32.84
N ASP A 2 7.71 -3.27 -31.91
CA ASP A 2 7.32 -3.75 -30.59
C ASP A 2 6.65 -2.60 -29.86
N ASN A 3 5.33 -2.70 -29.64
CA ASN A 3 4.59 -1.79 -28.78
C ASN A 3 5.09 -1.98 -27.36
N ASN A 4 6.20 -1.33 -27.03
CA ASN A 4 6.85 -1.30 -25.73
C ASN A 4 6.00 -0.47 -24.75
N ASN A 5 4.77 -0.92 -24.51
CA ASN A 5 3.81 -0.26 -23.65
C ASN A 5 4.09 -0.71 -22.21
N TYR A 6 4.58 0.21 -21.38
CA TYR A 6 4.68 -0.05 -19.95
C TYR A 6 3.28 -0.34 -19.40
N GLN A 7 3.21 -1.20 -18.38
CA GLN A 7 1.98 -1.55 -17.69
C GLN A 7 2.08 -1.17 -16.21
N GLY A 8 0.93 -0.93 -15.58
CA GLY A 8 0.87 -0.80 -14.14
C GLY A 8 1.40 -2.06 -13.45
N THR A 9 1.97 -1.91 -12.27
CA THR A 9 2.53 -3.00 -11.48
C THR A 9 1.73 -3.19 -10.20
N THR A 10 1.43 -4.45 -9.86
CA THR A 10 0.80 -4.81 -8.59
C THR A 10 1.69 -5.76 -7.80
N TRP A 11 2.11 -5.31 -6.61
CA TRP A 11 2.74 -6.16 -5.61
C TRP A 11 1.69 -6.81 -4.71
N GLN A 12 1.94 -8.04 -4.29
CA GLN A 12 1.07 -8.79 -3.37
C GLN A 12 1.83 -9.10 -2.09
N ILE A 13 1.31 -8.63 -0.96
CA ILE A 13 1.80 -9.00 0.38
C ILE A 13 0.83 -10.04 0.92
N ARG A 14 1.26 -11.30 0.97
CA ARG A 14 0.46 -12.43 1.47
C ARG A 14 0.87 -12.74 2.90
N PHE A 15 -0.12 -12.88 3.78
CA PHE A 15 0.12 -13.14 5.20
C PHE A 15 -1.07 -13.89 5.80
N LYS A 16 -0.85 -14.51 6.96
CA LYS A 16 -1.87 -15.22 7.72
C LYS A 16 -2.20 -14.48 9.01
N LEU A 17 -3.48 -14.49 9.39
CA LEU A 17 -3.96 -14.02 10.68
C LEU A 17 -4.60 -15.18 11.44
N ASP A 18 -4.10 -15.48 12.64
CA ASP A 18 -4.67 -16.55 13.48
C ASP A 18 -6.04 -16.16 14.05
N ASN A 19 -6.25 -14.86 14.28
CA ASN A 19 -7.53 -14.28 14.66
C ASN A 19 -7.66 -12.87 14.08
N VAL A 20 -8.89 -12.42 13.87
CA VAL A 20 -9.19 -11.04 13.45
C VAL A 20 -10.08 -10.39 14.50
N ASP A 21 -9.61 -9.28 15.05
CA ASP A 21 -10.44 -8.44 15.92
C ASP A 21 -11.47 -7.69 15.05
N GLN A 22 -12.72 -8.15 15.11
CA GLN A 22 -13.83 -7.59 14.33
C GLN A 22 -14.40 -6.30 14.95
N SER A 23 -13.89 -5.84 16.09
CA SER A 23 -14.46 -4.69 16.82
C SER A 23 -14.07 -3.33 16.21
N SER A 24 -12.96 -3.24 15.48
CA SER A 24 -12.42 -1.96 15.00
C SER A 24 -11.56 -2.11 13.73
N SER A 25 -11.06 -1.00 13.20
CA SER A 25 -10.20 -1.00 12.02
C SER A 25 -8.73 -1.22 12.39
N TYR A 26 -8.05 -2.03 11.57
CA TYR A 26 -6.61 -2.17 11.59
C TYR A 26 -5.96 -0.95 10.94
N LYS A 27 -4.71 -0.64 11.31
CA LYS A 27 -3.96 0.46 10.71
C LYS A 27 -2.86 -0.06 9.80
N LEU A 28 -2.98 0.20 8.50
CA LEU A 28 -1.91 -0.05 7.53
C LEU A 28 -1.10 1.23 7.32
N ARG A 29 0.17 1.19 7.69
CA ARG A 29 1.14 2.26 7.46
C ARG A 29 1.99 1.91 6.25
N VAL A 30 2.11 2.87 5.33
CA VAL A 30 2.96 2.74 4.15
C VAL A 30 3.84 3.97 4.05
N ALA A 31 5.14 3.76 4.17
CA ALA A 31 6.16 4.76 3.94
C ALA A 31 6.82 4.55 2.58
N ILE A 32 6.96 5.66 1.85
CA ILE A 32 7.54 5.71 0.52
C ILE A 32 8.76 6.64 0.60
N ALA A 33 9.94 6.09 0.33
CA ALA A 33 11.19 6.83 0.30
C ALA A 33 11.28 7.78 -0.91
N SER A 34 10.63 7.44 -2.03
CA SER A 34 10.61 8.21 -3.27
C SER A 34 9.50 7.71 -4.19
N ALA A 35 8.98 8.60 -5.04
CA ALA A 35 8.10 8.23 -6.13
C ALA A 35 8.36 9.11 -7.36
N THR A 36 8.15 8.54 -8.54
CA THR A 36 8.26 9.29 -9.81
C THR A 36 6.93 9.19 -10.55
N PHE A 37 6.17 10.29 -10.60
CA PHE A 37 4.86 10.42 -11.28
C PHE A 37 3.96 9.18 -11.15
N SER A 38 3.80 8.72 -9.92
CA SER A 38 3.16 7.44 -9.59
C SER A 38 1.95 7.65 -8.69
N GLU A 39 1.15 6.62 -8.53
CA GLU A 39 0.00 6.58 -7.63
C GLU A 39 0.04 5.24 -6.91
N LEU A 40 -0.14 5.24 -5.59
CA LEU A 40 -0.33 4.02 -4.81
C LEU A 40 -1.82 3.78 -4.63
N GLN A 41 -2.31 2.63 -5.09
CA GLN A 41 -3.63 2.11 -4.75
C GLN A 41 -3.49 0.89 -3.84
N VAL A 42 -4.25 0.86 -2.75
CA VAL A 42 -4.28 -0.27 -1.80
C VAL A 42 -5.62 -1.00 -1.92
N ARG A 43 -5.58 -2.32 -2.07
CA ARG A 43 -6.74 -3.22 -1.98
C ARG A 43 -6.47 -4.35 -1.00
N ILE A 44 -7.52 -4.90 -0.40
CA ILE A 44 -7.45 -5.97 0.59
C ILE A 44 -8.29 -7.13 0.09
N ASN A 45 -7.67 -8.32 -0.02
CA ASN A 45 -8.25 -9.62 -0.38
C ASN A 45 -8.89 -9.76 -1.77
N ASP A 46 -9.54 -8.72 -2.30
CA ASP A 46 -10.07 -8.68 -3.66
C ASP A 46 -9.27 -7.70 -4.54
N PRO A 47 -8.48 -8.17 -5.53
CA PRO A 47 -7.73 -7.30 -6.43
C PRO A 47 -8.63 -6.50 -7.41
N LYS A 48 -9.90 -6.90 -7.58
CA LYS A 48 -10.85 -6.25 -8.50
C LYS A 48 -11.79 -5.27 -7.80
N ALA A 49 -11.79 -5.24 -6.47
CA ALA A 49 -12.56 -4.27 -5.69
C ALA A 49 -12.07 -2.83 -5.94
N ASN A 50 -12.91 -1.87 -5.55
CA ASN A 50 -12.50 -0.48 -5.47
C ASN A 50 -11.29 -0.36 -4.52
N ALA A 51 -10.35 0.52 -4.86
CA ALA A 51 -9.22 0.78 -3.99
C ALA A 51 -9.72 1.31 -2.64
N LEU A 52 -9.31 0.66 -1.55
CA LEU A 52 -9.57 1.12 -0.19
C LEU A 52 -8.91 2.49 0.05
N PHE A 53 -7.74 2.68 -0.55
CA PHE A 53 -6.98 3.92 -0.49
C PHE A 53 -6.32 4.20 -1.83
N THR A 54 -6.27 5.48 -2.22
CA THR A 54 -5.39 6.00 -3.27
C THR A 54 -4.59 7.17 -2.71
N SER A 55 -3.30 7.24 -3.03
CA SER A 55 -2.47 8.40 -2.72
C SER A 55 -2.78 9.61 -3.61
N GLY A 56 -3.51 9.41 -4.71
CA GLY A 56 -3.48 10.31 -5.85
C GLY A 56 -2.09 10.33 -6.51
N LEU A 57 -1.90 11.27 -7.44
CA LEU A 57 -0.60 11.45 -8.10
C LEU A 57 0.43 11.99 -7.10
N ILE A 58 1.44 11.18 -6.84
CA ILE A 58 2.62 11.53 -6.06
C ILE A 58 3.88 11.40 -6.90
N GLY A 59 4.95 11.97 -6.37
CA GLY A 59 6.24 11.88 -7.01
C GLY A 59 6.41 12.91 -8.12
N ARG A 60 7.36 13.80 -7.91
CA ARG A 60 7.99 14.64 -8.94
C ARG A 60 9.51 14.60 -8.78
N ASP A 61 9.99 13.55 -8.10
CA ASP A 61 11.41 13.29 -7.92
C ASP A 61 11.88 12.29 -8.99
N ASN A 62 13.18 12.34 -9.28
CA ASN A 62 13.84 11.49 -10.26
C ASN A 62 14.84 10.54 -9.57
N SER A 63 14.66 10.22 -8.28
CA SER A 63 15.61 9.39 -7.55
C SER A 63 15.72 8.00 -8.15
N ILE A 64 14.61 7.39 -8.57
CA ILE A 64 14.61 6.08 -9.28
C ILE A 64 15.48 6.14 -10.55
N ALA A 65 15.25 7.13 -11.43
CA ALA A 65 15.99 7.28 -12.68
C ALA A 65 17.50 7.56 -12.48
N ARG A 66 17.88 8.11 -11.33
CA ARG A 66 19.28 8.39 -10.98
C ARG A 66 19.91 7.33 -10.07
N HIS A 67 19.22 6.20 -9.87
CA HIS A 67 19.64 5.15 -8.92
C HIS A 67 19.91 5.69 -7.51
N GLY A 68 19.21 6.75 -7.10
CA GLY A 68 19.20 7.23 -5.73
C GLY A 68 18.44 6.28 -4.83
N ILE A 69 18.71 6.35 -3.53
CA ILE A 69 18.10 5.48 -2.50
C ILE A 69 17.02 6.19 -1.67
N HIS A 70 16.81 7.49 -1.89
CA HIS A 70 15.75 8.28 -1.28
C HIS A 70 15.42 9.53 -2.11
N GLY A 71 14.22 10.06 -1.95
CA GLY A 71 13.69 11.25 -2.62
C GLY A 71 12.77 12.01 -1.67
N LEU A 72 11.59 12.41 -2.13
CA LEU A 72 10.59 12.99 -1.25
C LEU A 72 9.87 11.89 -0.47
N TYR A 73 9.86 12.01 0.85
CA TYR A 73 9.26 11.03 1.75
C TYR A 73 7.73 11.21 1.85
N TRP A 74 6.98 10.11 1.77
CA TRP A 74 5.54 10.09 2.00
C TRP A 74 5.18 9.05 3.05
N LEU A 75 4.30 9.42 3.98
CA LEU A 75 3.75 8.50 4.98
C LEU A 75 2.23 8.49 4.88
N TYR A 76 1.67 7.31 4.62
CA TYR A 76 0.23 7.07 4.58
C TYR A 76 -0.20 6.20 5.75
N ASN A 77 -1.31 6.58 6.37
CA ASN A 77 -1.99 5.80 7.40
C ASN A 77 -3.38 5.45 6.85
N VAL A 78 -3.56 4.19 6.48
CA VAL A 78 -4.79 3.66 5.88
C VAL A 78 -5.56 2.88 6.93
N ASP A 79 -6.81 3.26 7.15
CA ASP A 79 -7.74 2.48 7.96
C ASP A 79 -8.24 1.28 7.16
N VAL A 80 -7.98 0.09 7.67
CA VAL A 80 -8.41 -1.19 7.10
C VAL A 80 -9.54 -1.74 7.96
N PRO A 81 -10.81 -1.63 7.51
CA PRO A 81 -11.93 -2.23 8.24
C PRO A 81 -11.70 -3.73 8.46
N ALA A 82 -11.88 -4.21 9.69
CA ALA A 82 -11.67 -5.63 10.02
C ALA A 82 -12.50 -6.58 9.16
N LYS A 83 -13.70 -6.16 8.70
CA LYS A 83 -14.53 -6.93 7.77
C LYS A 83 -13.87 -7.25 6.43
N LEU A 84 -12.81 -6.53 6.05
CA LEU A 84 -12.03 -6.83 4.84
C LEU A 84 -10.97 -7.91 5.07
N LEU A 85 -10.68 -8.22 6.34
CA LEU A 85 -9.72 -9.24 6.75
C LEU A 85 -10.45 -10.51 7.18
N VAL A 86 -9.80 -11.65 7.01
CA VAL A 86 -10.32 -12.97 7.40
C VAL A 86 -9.34 -13.69 8.31
N GLN A 87 -9.84 -14.60 9.14
CA GLN A 87 -8.98 -15.57 9.79
C GLN A 87 -8.37 -16.50 8.72
N GLY A 88 -7.06 -16.73 8.78
CA GLY A 88 -6.32 -17.45 7.75
C GLY A 88 -5.66 -16.51 6.73
N ASP A 89 -5.73 -16.87 5.45
CA ASP A 89 -4.97 -16.22 4.38
C ASP A 89 -5.55 -14.85 3.97
N ASN A 90 -4.70 -13.84 3.97
CA ASN A 90 -5.01 -12.48 3.52
C ASN A 90 -3.97 -12.00 2.50
N THR A 91 -4.38 -11.09 1.63
CA THR A 91 -3.49 -10.43 0.66
C THR A 91 -3.75 -8.93 0.63
N ILE A 92 -2.69 -8.13 0.80
CA ILE A 92 -2.70 -6.70 0.48
C ILE A 92 -2.13 -6.54 -0.93
N PHE A 93 -2.87 -5.85 -1.80
CA PHE A 93 -2.42 -5.49 -3.13
C PHE A 93 -1.98 -4.02 -3.15
N LEU A 94 -0.74 -3.78 -3.54
CA LEU A 94 -0.18 -2.45 -3.75
C LEU A 94 -0.02 -2.24 -5.25
N THR A 95 -0.89 -1.42 -5.83
CA THR A 95 -0.92 -1.19 -7.28
C THR A 95 -0.42 0.20 -7.60
N GLN A 96 0.57 0.27 -8.49
CA GLN A 96 0.91 1.46 -9.24
C GLN A 96 0.24 1.32 -10.61
N PRO A 97 -0.77 2.14 -10.96
CA PRO A 97 -1.51 1.97 -12.21
C PRO A 97 -0.96 2.78 -13.39
N ARG A 98 0.04 3.66 -13.18
CA ARG A 98 0.48 4.64 -14.20
C ARG A 98 1.69 4.11 -14.96
N SER A 99 1.61 4.10 -16.29
CA SER A 99 2.61 3.43 -17.10
C SER A 99 2.97 4.17 -18.40
N SER A 100 3.18 5.47 -18.28
CA SER A 100 3.63 6.33 -19.38
C SER A 100 5.16 6.46 -19.49
N SER A 101 5.95 5.89 -18.56
CA SER A 101 7.41 6.02 -18.54
C SER A 101 8.09 4.83 -17.84
N PRO A 102 9.30 4.42 -18.26
CA PRO A 102 10.04 3.32 -17.60
C PRO A 102 10.45 3.65 -16.16
N PHE A 103 10.48 4.93 -15.80
CA PHE A 103 10.89 5.39 -14.47
C PHE A 103 9.71 5.69 -13.55
N GLN A 104 8.47 5.44 -13.98
CA GLN A 104 7.32 5.54 -13.08
C GLN A 104 7.34 4.38 -12.09
N GLY A 105 7.68 4.70 -10.84
CA GLY A 105 7.74 3.72 -9.78
C GLY A 105 7.61 4.33 -8.39
N ILE A 106 7.49 3.43 -7.42
CA ILE A 106 7.41 3.72 -6.00
C ILE A 106 8.55 2.97 -5.32
N MET A 107 9.33 3.69 -4.50
CA MET A 107 10.36 3.13 -3.65
C MET A 107 9.82 3.07 -2.22
N TYR A 108 9.56 1.86 -1.72
CA TYR A 108 9.07 1.65 -0.37
C TYR A 108 10.20 1.71 0.64
N ASP A 109 9.92 2.29 1.81
CA ASP A 109 10.81 2.28 2.98
C ASP A 109 10.29 1.30 4.03
N TYR A 110 9.02 1.46 4.40
CA TYR A 110 8.44 0.73 5.52
C TYR A 110 6.96 0.44 5.31
N ILE A 111 6.53 -0.78 5.62
CA ILE A 111 5.13 -1.21 5.58
C ILE A 111 4.81 -1.94 6.88
N ARG A 112 3.74 -1.51 7.57
CA ARG A 112 3.29 -2.14 8.83
C ARG A 112 1.78 -2.21 8.89
N LEU A 113 1.24 -3.38 9.22
CA LEU A 113 -0.15 -3.56 9.60
C LEU A 113 -0.23 -3.73 11.13
N GLU A 114 -1.03 -2.91 11.79
CA GLU A 114 -1.24 -2.94 13.24
C GLU A 114 -2.68 -3.32 13.55
N ALA A 115 -2.87 -4.22 14.51
CA ALA A 115 -4.18 -4.50 15.09
C ALA A 115 -4.74 -3.26 15.81
N PRO A 116 -6.08 -3.18 16.00
CA PRO A 116 -6.67 -2.16 16.85
C PRO A 116 -6.03 -2.16 18.25
N PRO A 117 -5.95 -1.01 18.93
CA PRO A 117 -5.54 -0.98 20.32
C PRO A 117 -6.51 -1.80 21.16
N ASN A 118 -5.98 -2.68 22.03
CA ASN A 118 -6.80 -3.44 22.95
C ASN A 118 -7.64 -2.45 23.79
N SER A 119 -8.96 -2.66 23.83
CA SER A 119 -9.80 -1.99 24.82
C SER A 119 -9.44 -2.56 26.20
N THR A 120 -8.47 -1.96 26.89
CA THR A 120 -8.37 -2.14 28.34
C THR A 120 -9.65 -1.55 28.93
N PRO A 121 -10.47 -2.32 29.67
CA PRO A 121 -11.53 -1.72 30.48
C PRO A 121 -10.83 -0.78 31.46
N ASN A 122 -11.22 0.50 31.48
CA ASN A 122 -10.80 1.40 32.53
C ASN A 122 -11.31 0.81 33.86
N HIS A 123 -10.40 0.26 34.65
CA HIS A 123 -10.64 0.10 36.08
C HIS A 123 -10.29 1.43 36.74
N GLU A 124 -11.30 2.29 36.88
CA GLU A 124 -11.37 3.31 37.94
C GLU A 124 -12.21 2.78 39.10
#